data_AF-A0A7W0ZC20-F1
#
_entry.id   AF-A0A7W0ZC20-F1
#
_cell.length_a   1.000
_cell.length_b   1.000
_cell.length_c   1.000
_cell.angle_alpha   90.00
_cell.angle_beta   90.00
_cell.angle_gamma   90.00
#
_symmetry.space_group_name_H-M   'P 1'
#
loop_
_entity.id
_entity.type
_entity.pdbx_description
1 polymer ?
#
loop_
_entity_poly.entity_id
_entity_poly.type
_entity_poly.pdbx_seq_one_letter_code
_entity_poly.pdbx_strand_id
1 'polypeptide(L)' 'MRRVAYYKGCLASLSAKELDISTQALSPKVGLELHEIETVTCCGAG' A
#
# COMPACT_ATOMS: atom_id res chain seq x y z
N MET A 1 0.29 8.53 15.82
CA MET A 1 0.16 7.77 14.55
C MET A 1 -0.44 8.69 13.51
N ARG A 2 0.14 8.73 12.30
CA ARG A 2 -0.37 9.51 11.17
C ARG A 2 -1.11 8.56 10.22
N ARG A 3 -2.38 8.86 9.93
CA ARG A 3 -3.17 8.12 8.94
C ARG A 3 -2.86 8.65 7.54
N VAL A 4 -2.64 7.74 6.60
CA VAL A 4 -2.39 8.05 5.19
C VAL A 4 -3.22 7.15 4.29
N ALA A 5 -3.65 7.68 3.15
CA ALA A 5 -4.28 6.87 2.12
C ALA A 5 -3.23 5.98 1.46
N TYR A 6 -3.49 4.67 1.41
CA TYR A 6 -2.56 3.68 0.92
C TYR A 6 -2.94 3.27 -0.50
N TYR A 7 -2.28 3.93 -1.46
CA TYR A 7 -2.34 3.57 -2.87
C TYR A 7 -1.37 2.41 -3.13
N LYS A 8 -1.91 1.20 -3.17
CA LYS A 8 -1.12 -0.04 -3.32
C LYS A 8 -0.58 -0.24 -4.75
N GLY A 9 -1.26 0.33 -5.75
CA GLY A 9 -0.90 0.17 -7.17
C GLY A 9 -1.04 -1.27 -7.68
N CYS A 10 -0.63 -1.51 -8.93
CA CYS A 10 -0.85 -2.80 -9.61
C CYS A 10 0.08 -3.92 -9.10
N LEU A 11 1.37 -3.64 -8.92
CA LEU A 11 2.36 -4.67 -8.56
C LEU A 11 2.10 -5.26 -7.17
N ALA A 12 1.96 -4.41 -6.15
CA ALA A 12 1.73 -4.88 -4.79
C ALA A 12 0.35 -5.58 -4.64
N SER A 13 -0.60 -5.31 -5.54
CA SER A 13 -1.91 -5.99 -5.62
C SER A 13 -1.88 -7.31 -6.37
N LEU A 14 -0.95 -7.50 -7.30
CA LEU A 14 -0.93 -8.64 -8.21
C LEU A 14 0.31 -9.52 -8.00
N SER A 15 1.41 -9.22 -8.69
CA SER A 15 2.59 -10.09 -8.79
C SER A 15 3.58 -9.93 -7.63
N ALA A 16 3.53 -8.83 -6.88
CA ALA A 16 4.46 -8.51 -5.80
C ALA A 16 3.72 -8.37 -4.45
N LYS A 17 2.88 -9.35 -4.09
CA LYS A 17 2.09 -9.33 -2.84
C LYS A 17 2.94 -9.18 -1.58
N GLU A 18 4.17 -9.71 -1.59
CA GLU A 18 5.12 -9.56 -0.47
C GLU A 18 5.46 -8.10 -0.16
N LEU A 19 5.46 -7.23 -1.19
CA LEU A 19 5.67 -5.79 -1.00
C LEU A 19 4.54 -5.18 -0.18
N ASP A 20 3.29 -5.56 -0.45
CA ASP A 20 2.13 -5.12 0.31
C ASP A 20 2.19 -5.62 1.76
N ILE A 21 2.42 -6.92 1.93
CA ILE A 21 2.51 -7.56 3.26
C ILE A 21 3.59 -6.88 4.11
N SER A 22 4.77 -6.65 3.54
CA SER A 22 5.88 -5.99 4.22
C SER A 22 5.56 -4.54 4.57
N THR A 23 4.90 -3.81 3.66
CA THR A 23 4.51 -2.41 3.88
C THR A 23 3.49 -2.30 5.01
N GLN A 24 2.48 -3.16 5.04
CA GLN A 24 1.49 -3.20 6.12
C GLN A 24 2.12 -3.58 7.47
N ALA A 25 3.02 -4.58 7.49
CA ALA A 25 3.67 -5.04 8.72
C ALA A 25 4.63 -4.00 9.34
N LEU A 26 5.29 -3.18 8.51
CA LEU A 26 6.24 -2.17 8.95
C LEU A 26 5.60 -0.83 9.27
N SER A 27 4.47 -0.48 8.66
CA SER A 27 3.82 0.83 8.81
C SER A 27 3.54 1.24 10.27
N PRO A 28 3.01 0.36 11.15
CA PRO A 28 2.81 0.71 12.55
C PRO A 28 4.11 1.03 13.28
N LYS A 29 5.22 0.37 12.91
CA LYS A 29 6.55 0.57 13.52
C LYS A 29 7.15 1.93 13.20
N VAL A 30 6.74 2.55 12.10
CA VAL A 30 7.12 3.91 11.71
C VAL A 30 6.02 4.94 11.99
N GLY A 31 5.01 4.57 12.80
CA GLY A 31 3.96 5.47 13.25
C GLY A 31 2.91 5.81 12.18
N LEU A 32 2.78 4.98 11.14
CA LEU A 32 1.80 5.11 10.08
C LEU A 32 0.61 4.16 10.26
N GLU A 33 -0.58 4.66 9.92
CA GLU A 33 -1.78 3.86 9.73
C GLU A 33 -2.18 3.95 8.24
N LEU A 34 -2.29 2.79 7.60
CA LEU A 34 -2.64 2.69 6.18
C LEU A 34 -4.15 2.55 6.02
N HIS A 35 -4.77 3.49 5.30
CA HIS A 35 -6.17 3.39 4.89
C HIS A 35 -6.22 2.98 3.41
N GLU A 36 -6.59 1.73 3.14
CA GLU A 36 -6.68 1.21 1.77
C GLU A 36 -7.76 1.96 0.97
N ILE A 37 -7.44 2.22 -0.30
CA ILE A 37 -8.34 2.88 -1.24
C ILE A 37 -8.95 1.79 -2.13
N GLU A 38 -10.28 1.61 -2.07
CA GLU A 38 -10.98 0.50 -2.73
C GLU A 38 -10.93 0.55 -4.26
N THR A 39 -10.91 1.75 -4.83
CA THR A 39 -10.90 1.95 -6.29
C THR A 39 -9.71 2.79 -6.70
N VAL A 40 -8.71 2.13 -7.26
CA VAL A 40 -7.49 2.75 -7.76
C VAL A 40 -7.29 2.39 -9.22
N THR A 41 -7.04 3.41 -10.05
CA THR A 41 -6.62 3.22 -11.43
C THR A 41 -5.10 3.05 -11.49
N CYS A 42 -4.61 2.40 -12.54
CA CYS A 42 -3.17 2.26 -12.78
C CYS A 42 -2.51 3.64 -12.84
N CYS A 43 -1.37 3.81 -12.16
CA CYS A 43 -0.59 5.05 -12.17
C CYS A 43 0.12 5.31 -13.51
N GLY A 44 0.07 4.35 -14.46
CA GLY A 44 0.71 4.45 -15.77
C GLY A 44 2.21 4.11 -15.75
N ALA A 45 2.75 3.68 -14.60
CA ALA A 45 4.06 3.04 -14.56
C ALA A 45 3.95 1.66 -15.21
N GLY A 46 4.67 1.47 -16.32
CA GLY A 46 4.73 0.20 -17.06
C GLY A 46 5.32 -0.94 -16.24
#